data_AF-A0A084QXE9-F1
#
_entry.id   AF-A0A084QXE9-F1
#
_cell.length_a   1.000
_cell.length_b   1.000
_cell.length_c   1.000
_cell.angle_alpha   90.00
_cell.angle_beta   90.00
_cell.angle_gamma   90.00
#
_symmetry.space_group_name_H-M   'P 1'
#
loop_
_entity.id
_entity.type
_entity.pdbx_description
1 polymer ?
#
loop_
_entity_poly.entity_id
_entity_poly.type
_entity_poly.pdbx_seq_one_letter_code
_entity_poly.pdbx_strand_id
1 'polypeptide(L)'
;METAAEHKIQLLYLPSHTSHITQPLDVACFFPPKAAFHEASRSFASFEIRAPQQKQLFIKTYQTARTLVLTEDNIWAGFRATGIFSFSRRRALRPVFEAQQAPATDLTPTTPQRPSWPRFEVK
;
A
#
# COMPACT_ATOMS: atom_id res chain seq x y z
N MET A 1 -5.99 26.13 -8.43
CA MET A 1 -7.29 25.87 -9.11
C MET A 1 -7.32 26.47 -10.49
N GLU A 2 -6.82 27.70 -10.65
CA GLU A 2 -6.68 28.40 -11.94
C GLU A 2 -6.04 27.52 -13.04
N THR A 3 -4.85 26.97 -12.79
CA THR A 3 -4.19 26.04 -13.74
C THR A 3 -5.01 24.79 -14.05
N ALA A 4 -5.73 24.22 -13.09
CA ALA A 4 -6.56 23.05 -13.33
C ALA A 4 -7.76 23.38 -14.22
N ALA A 5 -8.36 24.57 -14.02
CA ALA A 5 -9.46 25.06 -14.84
C ALA A 5 -9.01 25.34 -16.29
N GLU A 6 -7.86 25.98 -16.47
CA GLU A 6 -7.25 26.23 -17.79
C GLU A 6 -7.03 24.94 -18.58
N HIS A 7 -6.60 23.88 -17.90
CA HIS A 7 -6.28 22.59 -18.50
C HIS A 7 -7.46 21.59 -18.49
N LYS A 8 -8.67 22.03 -18.11
CA LYS A 8 -9.89 21.17 -18.04
C LYS A 8 -9.72 19.94 -17.14
N ILE A 9 -8.92 20.06 -16.09
CA ILE A 9 -8.69 19.01 -15.09
C ILE A 9 -9.79 19.07 -14.05
N GLN A 10 -10.56 17.99 -13.91
CA GLN A 10 -11.57 17.86 -12.87
C GLN A 10 -10.92 17.53 -11.52
N LEU A 11 -11.20 18.34 -10.50
CA LEU A 11 -10.73 18.09 -9.15
C LEU A 11 -11.72 17.23 -8.38
N LEU A 12 -11.24 16.14 -7.79
CA LEU A 12 -12.00 15.25 -6.94
C LEU A 12 -11.61 15.46 -5.48
N TYR A 13 -12.57 15.85 -4.65
CA TYR A 13 -12.39 15.96 -3.21
C TYR A 13 -12.70 14.63 -2.54
N LEU A 14 -11.71 14.08 -1.86
CA LEU A 14 -11.82 12.82 -1.14
C LEU A 14 -12.17 13.10 0.33
N PRO A 15 -13.03 12.30 0.97
CA PRO A 15 -13.32 12.46 2.39
C PRO A 15 -12.06 12.29 3.25
N SER A 16 -12.04 12.95 4.41
CA SER A 16 -10.92 12.88 5.35
C SER A 16 -10.66 11.43 5.80
N HIS A 17 -9.39 11.11 6.06
CA HIS A 17 -8.94 9.79 6.51
C HIS A 17 -9.25 8.60 5.58
N THR A 18 -9.59 8.85 4.31
CA THR A 18 -9.91 7.78 3.33
C THR A 18 -8.82 7.52 2.29
N SER A 19 -7.62 8.11 2.40
CA SER A 19 -6.58 7.99 1.35
C SER A 19 -6.26 6.55 0.98
N HIS A 20 -6.12 5.69 1.98
CA HIS A 20 -5.89 4.24 1.82
C HIS A 20 -7.00 3.46 1.10
N ILE A 21 -8.15 4.10 0.83
CA ILE A 21 -9.31 3.52 0.13
C ILE A 21 -9.55 4.25 -1.20
N THR A 22 -9.54 5.57 -1.18
CA THR A 22 -10.04 6.40 -2.29
C THR A 22 -8.94 6.99 -3.15
N GLN A 23 -7.66 7.00 -2.69
CA GLN A 23 -6.54 7.47 -3.50
C GLN A 23 -5.97 6.31 -4.34
N PRO A 24 -6.11 6.36 -5.68
CA PRO A 24 -5.67 5.27 -6.55
C PRO A 24 -4.15 5.11 -6.53
N LEU A 25 -3.40 6.15 -6.23
CA LEU A 25 -1.95 6.06 -6.11
C LEU A 25 -1.53 5.21 -4.90
N ASP A 26 -2.19 5.39 -3.76
CA ASP A 26 -1.96 4.59 -2.55
C ASP A 26 -2.34 3.11 -2.77
N VAL A 27 -3.51 2.87 -3.39
CA VAL A 27 -4.07 1.52 -3.58
C VAL A 27 -3.39 0.76 -4.73
N ALA A 28 -3.18 1.39 -5.88
CA ALA A 28 -2.78 0.71 -7.11
C ALA A 28 -1.27 0.78 -7.38
N CYS A 29 -0.61 1.87 -6.96
CA CYS A 29 0.76 2.16 -7.41
C CYS A 29 1.81 2.09 -6.30
N PHE A 30 1.45 2.42 -5.06
CA PHE A 30 2.40 2.44 -3.94
C PHE A 30 2.37 1.15 -3.13
N PHE A 31 1.18 0.66 -2.82
CA PHE A 31 1.04 -0.55 -2.03
C PHE A 31 1.60 -1.81 -2.73
N PRO A 32 1.26 -2.12 -4.01
CA PRO A 32 1.68 -3.38 -4.61
C PRO A 32 3.20 -3.53 -4.77
N PRO A 33 3.96 -2.53 -5.28
CA PRO A 33 5.42 -2.63 -5.35
C PRO A 33 6.06 -2.74 -3.98
N LYS A 34 5.52 -2.05 -2.97
CA LYS A 34 6.02 -2.14 -1.59
C LYS A 34 5.84 -3.55 -1.02
N ALA A 35 4.67 -4.16 -1.24
CA ALA A 35 4.38 -5.52 -0.80
C ALA A 35 5.30 -6.55 -1.51
N ALA A 36 5.42 -6.47 -2.83
CA ALA A 36 6.28 -7.35 -3.61
C ALA A 36 7.76 -7.18 -3.27
N PHE A 37 8.22 -5.94 -3.06
CA PHE A 37 9.58 -5.64 -2.60
C PHE A 37 9.83 -6.22 -1.21
N HIS A 38 8.89 -6.05 -0.27
CA HIS A 38 9.02 -6.60 1.09
C HIS A 38 9.14 -8.12 1.07
N GLU A 39 8.34 -8.80 0.24
CA GLU A 39 8.46 -10.25 0.03
C GLU A 39 9.85 -10.62 -0.51
N ALA A 40 10.26 -9.98 -1.61
CA ALA A 40 11.53 -10.26 -2.26
C ALA A 40 12.76 -9.90 -1.40
N SER A 41 12.62 -8.99 -0.44
CA SER A 41 13.71 -8.57 0.44
C SER A 41 14.01 -9.59 1.55
N ARG A 42 13.07 -10.49 1.88
CA ARG A 42 13.27 -11.51 2.92
C ARG A 42 14.45 -12.43 2.61
N SER A 43 14.70 -12.72 1.34
CA SER A 43 15.82 -13.58 0.92
C SER A 43 17.20 -12.93 1.07
N PHE A 44 17.28 -11.62 1.28
CA PHE A 44 18.54 -10.88 1.33
C PHE A 44 18.82 -10.23 2.69
N ALA A 45 18.03 -10.57 3.71
CA ALA A 45 18.19 -10.09 5.08
C ALA A 45 19.35 -10.78 5.83
N SER A 46 20.43 -11.12 5.14
CA SER A 46 21.64 -11.70 5.75
C SER A 46 22.57 -10.60 6.26
N PHE A 47 23.18 -10.81 7.43
CA PHE A 47 24.12 -9.88 8.08
C PHE A 47 25.41 -9.60 7.30
N GLU A 48 25.66 -10.30 6.19
CA GLU A 48 26.94 -10.28 5.45
C GLU A 48 27.03 -9.18 4.36
N ILE A 49 25.91 -8.52 4.03
CA ILE A 49 25.89 -7.53 2.94
C ILE A 49 26.24 -6.13 3.47
N ARG A 50 27.35 -5.55 2.98
CA ARG A 50 27.77 -4.19 3.31
C ARG A 50 26.83 -3.12 2.69
N ALA A 51 26.82 -1.92 3.27
CA ALA A 51 25.88 -0.85 2.91
C ALA A 51 25.83 -0.48 1.40
N PRO A 52 26.95 -0.38 0.65
CA PRO A 52 26.89 -0.10 -0.80
C PRO A 52 26.16 -1.19 -1.60
N GLN A 53 26.40 -2.45 -1.26
CA GLN A 53 25.78 -3.63 -1.90
C GLN A 53 24.28 -3.69 -1.57
N GLN A 54 23.90 -3.35 -0.32
CA GLN A 54 22.48 -3.25 0.07
C GLN A 54 21.73 -2.20 -0.76
N LYS A 55 22.34 -1.05 -1.06
CA LYS A 55 21.72 -0.02 -1.91
C LYS A 55 21.52 -0.49 -3.35
N GLN A 56 22.51 -1.16 -3.93
CA GLN A 56 22.40 -1.70 -5.29
C GLN A 56 21.31 -2.78 -5.36
N LEU A 57 21.26 -3.64 -4.35
CA LEU A 57 20.24 -4.68 -4.23
C LEU A 57 18.85 -4.07 -4.07
N PHE A 58 18.69 -3.04 -3.21
CA PHE A 58 17.44 -2.32 -3.05
C PHE A 58 16.89 -1.83 -4.41
N ILE A 59 17.72 -1.14 -5.19
CA ILE A 59 17.32 -0.59 -6.50
C ILE A 59 16.91 -1.72 -7.45
N LYS A 60 17.73 -2.77 -7.55
CA LYS A 60 17.44 -3.92 -8.44
C LYS A 60 16.16 -4.64 -8.04
N THR A 61 16.02 -5.00 -6.77
CA THR A 61 14.86 -5.72 -6.26
C THR A 61 13.59 -4.89 -6.38
N TYR A 62 13.65 -3.58 -6.08
CA TYR A 62 12.50 -2.70 -6.25
C TYR A 62 12.11 -2.53 -7.71
N GLN A 63 13.08 -2.40 -8.63
CA GLN A 63 12.81 -2.33 -10.06
C GLN A 63 12.10 -3.59 -10.57
N THR A 64 12.58 -4.77 -10.19
CA THR A 64 11.94 -6.05 -10.54
C THR A 64 10.53 -6.14 -9.95
N ALA A 65 10.38 -5.84 -8.66
CA ALA A 65 9.07 -5.87 -7.98
C ALA A 65 8.07 -4.93 -8.63
N ARG A 66 8.49 -3.70 -8.97
CA ARG A 66 7.66 -2.70 -9.65
C ARG A 66 7.20 -3.19 -11.02
N THR A 67 8.10 -3.70 -11.84
CA THR A 67 7.76 -4.20 -13.20
C THR A 67 6.80 -5.39 -13.14
N LEU A 68 6.92 -6.23 -12.10
CA LEU A 68 6.04 -7.38 -11.91
C LEU A 68 4.59 -6.98 -11.58
N VAL A 69 4.41 -5.98 -10.71
CA VAL A 69 3.08 -5.66 -10.15
C VAL A 69 2.40 -4.45 -10.76
N LEU A 70 3.14 -3.49 -11.33
CA LEU A 70 2.57 -2.33 -12.03
C LEU A 70 2.22 -2.67 -13.48
N THR A 71 1.43 -3.74 -13.66
CA THR A 71 0.83 -4.08 -14.95
C THR A 71 -0.37 -3.18 -15.20
N GLU A 72 -0.73 -3.02 -16.48
CA GLU A 72 -1.93 -2.26 -16.86
C GLU A 72 -3.18 -2.80 -16.15
N ASP A 73 -3.36 -4.12 -16.10
CA ASP A 73 -4.51 -4.75 -15.45
C ASP A 73 -4.58 -4.44 -13.94
N ASN A 74 -3.44 -4.50 -13.23
CA ASN A 74 -3.39 -4.20 -11.80
C ASN A 74 -3.67 -2.72 -11.52
N ILE A 75 -3.15 -1.82 -12.38
CA ILE A 75 -3.42 -0.39 -12.28
C ILE A 75 -4.91 -0.15 -12.49
N TRP A 76 -5.51 -0.67 -13.56
CA TRP A 76 -6.94 -0.54 -13.80
C TRP A 76 -7.79 -1.15 -12.69
N ALA A 77 -7.40 -2.31 -12.15
CA ALA A 77 -8.08 -2.93 -11.03
C ALA A 77 -8.06 -2.04 -9.77
N GLY A 78 -6.90 -1.43 -9.46
CA GLY A 78 -6.77 -0.50 -8.34
C GLY A 78 -7.61 0.77 -8.53
N PHE A 79 -7.63 1.36 -9.72
CA PHE A 79 -8.50 2.51 -10.03
C PHE A 79 -10.01 2.17 -9.97
N ARG A 80 -10.37 0.95 -10.35
CA ARG A 80 -11.74 0.44 -10.17
C ARG A 80 -12.06 0.26 -8.69
N ALA A 81 -11.14 -0.27 -7.90
CA ALA A 81 -11.33 -0.49 -6.47
C ALA A 81 -11.58 0.82 -5.71
N THR A 82 -10.85 1.89 -6.06
CA THR A 82 -11.04 3.21 -5.44
C THR A 82 -12.32 3.92 -5.87
N GLY A 83 -13.03 3.39 -6.89
CA GLY A 83 -14.23 4.00 -7.44
C GLY A 83 -13.95 5.32 -8.17
N ILE A 84 -12.69 5.62 -8.49
CA ILE A 84 -12.33 6.80 -9.32
C ILE A 84 -12.60 6.51 -10.79
N PHE A 85 -12.30 5.29 -11.26
CA PHE A 85 -12.57 4.90 -12.65
C PHE A 85 -13.07 3.45 -12.77
N SER A 86 -14.29 3.19 -13.25
CA SER A 86 -15.37 4.15 -13.55
C SER A 86 -15.82 4.89 -12.28
N PHE A 87 -16.09 6.19 -12.38
CA PHE A 87 -16.47 7.00 -11.22
C PHE A 87 -17.71 6.45 -10.50
N SER A 88 -17.57 6.09 -9.24
CA SER A 88 -18.65 5.55 -8.40
C SER A 88 -18.39 5.84 -6.93
N ARG A 89 -19.06 6.86 -6.40
CA ARG A 89 -19.02 7.22 -4.97
C ARG A 89 -19.40 6.05 -4.07
N ARG A 90 -20.41 5.28 -4.45
CA ARG A 90 -20.85 4.09 -3.70
C ARG A 90 -19.73 3.07 -3.55
N ARG A 91 -18.97 2.82 -4.63
CA ARG A 91 -17.84 1.89 -4.61
C ARG A 91 -16.69 2.44 -3.77
N ALA A 92 -16.33 3.71 -3.98
CA ALA A 92 -15.27 4.40 -3.26
C ALA A 92 -15.49 4.41 -1.74
N LEU A 93 -16.73 4.59 -1.29
CA LEU A 93 -17.06 4.78 0.13
C LEU A 93 -17.61 3.52 0.80
N ARG A 94 -17.83 2.43 0.06
CA ARG A 94 -18.34 1.17 0.62
C ARG A 94 -17.54 0.71 1.86
N PRO A 95 -16.18 0.67 1.84
CA PRO A 95 -15.43 0.19 3.00
C PRO A 95 -15.58 1.10 4.23
N VAL A 96 -15.80 2.40 4.02
CA VAL A 96 -16.03 3.37 5.11
C VAL A 96 -17.38 3.09 5.78
N PHE A 97 -18.43 2.86 4.99
CA PHE A 97 -19.75 2.54 5.51
C PHE A 97 -19.79 1.17 6.20
N GLU A 98 -19.11 0.17 5.64
CA GLU A 98 -19.00 -1.17 6.25
C GLU A 98 -18.29 -1.11 7.60
N ALA A 99 -17.20 -0.34 7.72
CA ALA A 99 -16.46 -0.17 8.98
C ALA A 99 -17.30 0.53 10.07
N GLN A 100 -18.20 1.45 9.70
CA GLN A 100 -19.09 2.13 10.64
C GLN A 100 -20.23 1.25 11.15
N GLN A 101 -20.63 0.24 10.37
CA GLN A 101 -21.71 -0.69 10.71
C GLN A 101 -21.22 -1.93 11.46
N ALA A 102 -19.90 -2.14 11.54
CA ALA A 102 -19.34 -3.24 12.31
C ALA A 102 -19.81 -3.09 13.78
N PRO A 103 -20.41 -4.14 14.38
CA PRO A 103 -20.74 -4.11 15.80
C PRO A 103 -19.47 -3.79 16.58
N ALA A 104 -19.58 -3.00 17.64
CA ALA A 104 -18.49 -2.79 18.58
C ALA A 104 -18.14 -4.15 19.18
N THR A 105 -17.23 -4.89 18.54
CA THR A 105 -16.60 -6.04 19.16
C THR A 105 -15.86 -5.48 20.36
N ASP A 106 -16.22 -6.00 21.53
CA ASP A 106 -15.59 -5.77 22.82
C ASP A 106 -14.17 -6.37 22.80
N LEU A 107 -13.34 -5.88 21.86
CA LEU A 107 -11.93 -6.21 21.77
C LEU A 107 -11.26 -5.29 22.77
N THR A 108 -11.13 -5.78 24.01
CA THR A 108 -10.07 -5.29 24.89
C THR A 108 -8.79 -5.16 24.06
N PRO A 109 -8.13 -3.99 24.03
CA PRO A 109 -6.94 -3.79 23.20
C PRO A 109 -5.90 -4.82 23.61
N THR A 110 -5.80 -5.90 22.83
CA THR A 110 -4.82 -6.94 23.08
C THR A 110 -3.51 -6.40 22.54
N THR A 111 -2.61 -6.03 23.45
CA THR A 111 -1.24 -5.68 23.11
C THR A 111 -0.69 -6.79 22.20
N PRO A 112 -0.16 -6.46 21.01
CA PRO A 112 0.47 -7.47 20.16
C PRO A 112 1.55 -8.17 20.98
N GLN A 113 1.38 -9.47 21.20
CA GLN A 113 2.32 -10.26 21.99
C GLN A 113 3.68 -10.20 21.28
N ARG A 114 4.71 -9.83 22.04
CA ARG A 114 6.07 -9.74 21.52
C ARG A 114 6.46 -11.14 21.03
N PRO A 115 6.86 -11.33 19.77
CA PRO A 115 7.33 -12.63 19.32
C PRO A 115 8.51 -13.06 20.19
N SER A 116 8.43 -14.26 20.76
CA SER A 116 9.50 -14.83 21.57
C SER A 116 10.66 -15.23 20.66
N TRP A 117 11.63 -14.34 20.49
CA TRP A 117 12.88 -14.69 19.82
C TRP A 117 13.67 -15.68 20.72
N PRO A 118 14.26 -16.75 20.16
CA PRO A 118 15.18 -17.57 20.92
C PRO A 118 16.34 -16.69 21.41
N ARG A 119 16.64 -16.78 22.71
CA ARG A 119 17.81 -16.14 23.31
C ARG A 119 19.04 -16.80 22.71
N PHE A 120 19.73 -16.11 21.81
CA PHE A 120 21.05 -16.54 21.34
C PHE A 120 22.01 -16.44 22.53
N GLU A 121 22.35 -17.58 23.11
CA GLU A 121 23.50 -17.69 24.02
C GLU A 121 24.76 -17.49 23.18
N VAL A 122 25.45 -16.40 23.44
CA VAL A 122 26.80 -16.16 22.92
C VAL A 122 27.74 -17.05 23.75
N LYS A 123 28.34 -18.05 23.10
CA LYS A 123 29.51 -18.77 23.61
C LYS A 123 30.77 -17.95 23.39
#